data_AF-A0A847W237-F1
#
_entry.id   AF-A0A847W237-F1
#
_cell.length_a   1.000
_cell.length_b   1.000
_cell.length_c   1.000
_cell.angle_alpha   90.00
_cell.angle_beta   90.00
_cell.angle_gamma   90.00
#
_symmetry.space_group_name_H-M   'P 1'
#
loop_
_entity.id
_entity.type
_entity.pdbx_description
1 polymer ?
#
loop_
_entity_poly.entity_id
_entity_poly.type
_entity_poly.pdbx_seq_one_letter_code
_entity_poly.pdbx_strand_id
1 'polypeptide(L)'
;MKKVFRLFLIVLMLVVGLTGCKDNKKMNQKQLWEYLGKYSRYLTELGGEATAFVFDKDDDLTFDNSRGLGVRKSFYFTKLLSFSNENDYLYRLEYENPYPDEINCSIYYVELNPEDDTRIRFGAPNGGEIIYYDLYADVGLSSDKLLEKLEAHDTWREDNSDDVGYYFVRVDDKEFTFGIMNSGFGSIGDISKVEYKGYMLYTIIVDHQGYEGDEMTDPYDPYSVEYLIYYNHYLDLFKIFIDDELVKFIPKVDLDDNNEGDNLPSLDLYAELSKYAIWIEVDESPGGRFLKAYNGDRFHLGTLSSGGTDSGRITNIQDNGNMYYTVTVYYEGYEGDDFTEPFEAYTREYKLHFDPNKEIVIIELYGKSVKYAPDKGLHPNQFIALLSKYKRWSEVDEYGDEGYFIRVFDNDKFQKGIIASDYGHSGNIEYIEYMGYNNYNILVDYPGSDIEPFEYESYSESYWIQYDPQKETLTFIIDNKVVKMKPKK
;
A
#
# COMPACT_ATOMS: atom_id res chain seq x y z
N MET A 1 -6.21 67.70 8.65
CA MET A 1 -5.20 66.95 7.85
C MET A 1 -4.11 66.28 8.66
N LYS A 2 -3.38 66.95 9.57
CA LYS A 2 -2.28 66.32 10.37
C LYS A 2 -2.67 65.07 11.17
N LYS A 3 -3.91 64.99 11.68
CA LYS A 3 -4.41 63.81 12.43
C LYS A 3 -4.72 62.61 11.51
N VAL A 4 -5.21 62.86 10.30
CA VAL A 4 -5.48 61.81 9.29
C VAL A 4 -4.18 61.23 8.76
N PHE A 5 -3.17 62.08 8.53
CA PHE A 5 -1.85 61.63 8.10
C PHE A 5 -1.15 60.76 9.16
N ARG A 6 -1.29 61.09 10.45
CA ARG A 6 -0.79 60.25 11.55
C ARG A 6 -1.50 58.90 11.63
N LEU A 7 -2.82 58.88 11.45
CA LEU A 7 -3.59 57.65 11.43
C LEU A 7 -3.16 56.76 10.26
N PHE A 8 -2.98 57.35 9.08
CA PHE A 8 -2.52 56.65 7.89
C PHE A 8 -1.10 56.10 8.07
N LEU A 9 -0.21 56.84 8.75
CA LEU A 9 1.16 56.40 9.02
C LEU A 9 1.21 55.26 10.05
N ILE A 10 0.31 55.25 11.05
CA ILE A 10 0.17 54.16 12.02
C ILE A 10 -0.38 52.91 11.33
N VAL A 11 -1.38 53.06 10.46
CA VAL A 11 -1.92 51.94 9.67
C VAL A 11 -0.86 51.42 8.69
N LEU A 12 -0.09 52.28 8.05
CA LEU A 12 0.99 51.87 7.15
C LEU A 12 2.13 51.17 7.92
N MET A 13 2.48 51.62 9.13
CA MET A 13 3.46 50.93 9.98
C MET A 13 2.93 49.58 10.50
N LEU A 14 1.62 49.46 10.78
CA LEU A 14 0.99 48.18 11.11
C LEU A 14 0.99 47.21 9.93
N VAL A 15 0.68 47.70 8.73
CA VAL A 15 0.68 46.88 7.50
C VAL A 15 2.11 46.48 7.11
N VAL A 16 3.08 47.39 7.19
CA VAL A 16 4.50 47.08 6.94
C VAL A 16 5.09 46.19 8.04
N GLY A 17 4.62 46.30 9.28
CA GLY A 17 4.94 45.37 10.37
C GLY A 17 4.36 43.97 10.17
N LEU A 18 3.19 43.86 9.52
CA LEU A 18 2.55 42.58 9.17
C LEU A 18 3.11 41.94 7.89
N THR A 19 3.69 42.72 6.97
CA THR A 19 4.26 42.21 5.71
C THR A 19 5.79 42.15 5.69
N GLY A 20 6.46 42.63 6.74
CA GLY A 20 7.92 42.83 6.80
C GLY A 20 8.68 41.80 7.65
N CYS A 21 8.01 40.92 8.38
CA CYS A 21 8.65 39.81 9.07
C CYS A 21 8.50 38.54 8.23
N LYS A 22 9.54 38.16 7.49
CA LYS A 22 9.82 36.74 7.28
C LYS A 22 10.30 36.22 8.63
N ASP A 23 9.33 35.85 9.47
CA ASP A 23 9.60 35.38 10.83
C ASP A 23 10.54 34.17 10.76
N ASN A 24 11.63 34.23 11.53
CA ASN A 24 12.34 33.03 11.94
C ASN A 24 11.32 32.15 12.69
N LYS A 25 10.84 31.09 12.04
CA LYS A 25 9.84 30.15 12.60
C LYS A 25 10.40 29.24 13.70
N LYS A 26 11.69 29.36 14.00
CA LYS A 26 12.40 28.57 15.01
C LYS A 26 11.90 28.93 16.41
N MET A 27 11.28 27.97 17.07
CA MET A 27 10.89 28.07 18.48
C MET A 27 12.09 27.83 19.38
N ASN A 28 12.19 28.56 20.49
CA ASN A 28 13.05 28.13 21.60
C ASN A 28 12.39 26.94 22.34
N GLN A 29 13.16 26.28 23.21
CA GLN A 29 12.70 25.12 24.00
C GLN A 29 11.35 25.39 24.67
N LYS A 30 11.23 26.45 25.47
CA LYS A 30 9.97 26.77 26.16
C LYS A 30 8.78 26.93 25.20
N GLN A 31 8.99 27.60 24.06
CA GLN A 31 7.94 27.77 23.05
C GLN A 31 7.52 26.45 22.41
N LEU A 32 8.46 25.54 22.15
CA LEU A 32 8.14 24.21 21.62
C LEU A 32 7.30 23.41 22.63
N TRP A 33 7.59 23.48 23.94
CA TRP A 33 6.81 22.75 24.94
C TRP A 33 5.45 23.40 25.23
N GLU A 34 5.35 24.73 25.15
CA GLU A 34 4.06 25.42 25.15
C GLU A 34 3.21 25.01 23.94
N TYR A 35 3.82 24.79 22.78
CA TYR A 35 3.16 24.28 21.58
C TYR A 35 2.72 22.82 21.75
N LEU A 36 3.64 21.94 22.15
CA LEU A 36 3.37 20.51 22.28
C LEU A 36 2.39 20.23 23.41
N GLY A 37 2.50 20.93 24.54
CA GLY A 37 1.63 20.81 25.71
C GLY A 37 0.22 21.40 25.54
N LYS A 38 -0.14 21.91 24.35
CA LYS A 38 -1.53 22.28 24.00
C LYS A 38 -2.48 21.09 24.12
N TYR A 39 -1.98 19.89 23.85
CA TYR A 39 -2.73 18.64 23.89
C TYR A 39 -2.23 17.76 25.02
N SER A 40 -3.14 17.02 25.64
CA SER A 40 -2.81 16.14 26.79
C SER A 40 -1.82 15.03 26.45
N ARG A 41 -1.82 14.58 25.19
CA ARG A 41 -0.90 13.58 24.64
C ARG A 41 -0.98 13.55 23.12
N TYR A 42 -0.01 12.91 22.50
CA TYR A 42 -0.03 12.51 21.10
C TYR A 42 0.02 10.99 20.98
N LEU A 43 -0.63 10.46 19.97
CA LEU A 43 -0.83 9.03 19.77
C LEU A 43 -0.35 8.61 18.39
N THR A 44 0.13 7.38 18.25
CA THR A 44 0.35 6.80 16.91
C THR A 44 -0.98 6.47 16.24
N GLU A 45 -0.93 5.96 15.00
CA GLU A 45 -2.09 5.42 14.30
C GLU A 45 -2.87 4.35 15.07
N LEU A 46 -2.20 3.65 15.99
CA LEU A 46 -2.77 2.60 16.85
C LEU A 46 -3.40 3.15 18.14
N GLY A 47 -3.32 4.46 18.37
CA GLY A 47 -3.96 5.11 19.52
C GLY A 47 -3.59 4.48 20.87
N GLY A 48 -4.60 4.08 21.64
CA GLY A 48 -4.43 3.46 22.96
C GLY A 48 -3.81 2.06 22.97
N GLU A 49 -3.62 1.42 21.82
CA GLU A 49 -2.93 0.11 21.72
C GLU A 49 -1.41 0.27 21.73
N ALA A 50 -0.90 1.47 21.51
CA ALA A 50 0.52 1.78 21.45
C ALA A 50 0.93 2.83 22.48
N THR A 51 2.22 3.18 22.47
CA THR A 51 2.79 4.24 23.29
C THR A 51 2.12 5.58 23.01
N ALA A 52 1.62 6.24 24.05
CA ALA A 52 1.26 7.65 23.99
C ALA A 52 2.44 8.53 24.38
N PHE A 53 2.58 9.68 23.71
CA PHE A 53 3.66 10.63 23.94
C PHE A 53 3.10 11.85 24.67
N VAL A 54 3.57 12.07 25.90
CA VAL A 54 3.15 13.20 26.72
C VAL A 54 4.31 14.17 26.84
N PHE A 55 4.06 15.42 26.49
CA PHE A 55 4.99 16.54 26.66
C PHE A 55 4.48 17.38 27.83
N ASP A 56 5.06 17.17 29.00
CA ASP A 56 4.61 17.79 30.24
C ASP A 56 5.30 19.14 30.48
N LYS A 57 4.85 19.83 31.53
CA LYS A 57 5.52 21.04 32.02
C LYS A 57 6.93 20.68 32.50
N ASP A 58 7.85 21.64 32.41
CA ASP A 58 9.27 21.51 32.80
C ASP A 58 10.16 20.71 31.82
N ASP A 59 9.73 20.63 30.56
CA ASP A 59 10.46 20.01 29.46
C ASP A 59 10.53 18.47 29.49
N ASP A 60 9.64 17.85 30.25
CA ASP A 60 9.54 16.40 30.43
C ASP A 60 8.88 15.70 29.23
N LEU A 61 9.41 14.53 28.88
CA LEU A 61 8.85 13.63 27.87
C LEU A 61 8.51 12.29 28.50
N THR A 62 7.26 11.87 28.39
CA THR A 62 6.79 10.57 28.88
C THR A 62 6.29 9.71 27.73
N PHE A 63 6.80 8.47 27.67
CA PHE A 63 6.25 7.39 26.87
C PHE A 63 5.26 6.62 27.74
N ASP A 64 4.00 6.99 27.65
CA ASP A 64 2.92 6.44 28.45
C ASP A 64 2.36 5.16 27.81
N ASN A 65 2.64 4.04 28.46
CA ASN A 65 2.18 2.70 28.09
C ASN A 65 1.09 2.18 29.06
N SER A 66 0.49 3.04 29.88
CA SER A 66 -0.49 2.64 30.90
C SER A 66 -1.75 1.97 30.34
N ARG A 67 -2.10 2.29 29.09
CA ARG A 67 -3.20 1.69 28.32
C ARG A 67 -2.77 0.51 27.45
N GLY A 68 -1.51 0.49 27.02
CA GLY A 68 -1.01 -0.43 26.00
C GLY A 68 -1.22 -1.87 26.43
N LEU A 69 -2.11 -2.59 25.74
CA LEU A 69 -2.49 -3.99 25.96
C LEU A 69 -1.34 -5.00 25.74
N GLY A 70 -0.07 -4.55 25.77
CA GLY A 70 1.10 -5.39 25.51
C GLY A 70 2.47 -4.86 25.97
N VAL A 71 2.62 -3.60 26.41
CA VAL A 71 3.94 -3.04 26.79
C VAL A 71 3.99 -2.73 28.28
N ARG A 72 4.92 -3.38 29.01
CA ARG A 72 4.82 -3.52 30.48
C ARG A 72 5.34 -2.35 31.33
N LYS A 73 5.73 -1.21 30.74
CA LYS A 73 6.25 -0.07 31.52
C LYS A 73 6.20 1.25 30.73
N SER A 74 5.78 2.34 31.38
CA SER A 74 5.96 3.70 30.87
C SER A 74 7.39 4.20 31.12
N PHE A 75 7.93 5.02 30.22
CA PHE A 75 9.27 5.59 30.33
C PHE A 75 9.21 7.10 30.52
N TYR A 76 10.00 7.62 31.46
CA TYR A 76 10.00 9.04 31.86
C TYR A 76 11.37 9.66 31.61
N PHE A 77 11.42 10.72 30.81
CA PHE A 77 12.63 11.49 30.49
C PHE A 77 12.50 12.90 31.05
N THR A 78 13.11 13.13 32.21
CA THR A 78 12.89 14.36 33.01
C THR A 78 14.09 15.30 33.08
N LYS A 79 15.18 14.97 32.36
CA LYS A 79 16.39 15.79 32.33
C LYS A 79 16.90 15.94 30.92
N LEU A 80 16.48 17.04 30.29
CA LEU A 80 16.97 17.44 28.98
C LEU A 80 18.42 17.92 29.08
N LEU A 81 19.32 17.23 28.38
CA LEU A 81 20.75 17.53 28.30
C LEU A 81 21.05 18.52 27.18
N SER A 82 20.38 18.40 26.04
CA SER A 82 20.56 19.33 24.92
C SER A 82 19.27 19.51 24.10
N PHE A 83 19.12 20.73 23.59
CA PHE A 83 18.06 21.14 22.68
C PHE A 83 18.69 21.85 21.48
N SER A 84 18.43 21.35 20.28
CA SER A 84 18.84 22.01 19.04
C SER A 84 17.70 22.09 18.04
N ASN A 85 17.74 23.12 17.21
CA ASN A 85 16.86 23.29 16.08
C ASN A 85 17.64 22.95 14.81
N GLU A 86 17.27 21.86 14.16
CA GLU A 86 17.95 21.33 12.97
C GLU A 86 17.50 22.08 11.71
N ASN A 87 16.22 22.45 11.64
CA ASN A 87 15.65 23.33 10.62
C ASN A 87 14.42 24.08 11.16
N ASP A 88 13.71 24.85 10.33
CA ASP A 88 12.60 25.71 10.76
C ASP A 88 11.48 24.98 11.55
N TYR A 89 11.34 23.66 11.41
CA TYR A 89 10.32 22.85 12.11
C TYR A 89 10.83 21.56 12.77
N LEU A 90 12.10 21.22 12.57
CA LEU A 90 12.73 20.02 13.13
C LEU A 90 13.57 20.37 14.36
N TYR A 91 13.24 19.73 15.47
CA TYR A 91 13.86 19.92 16.76
C TYR A 91 14.48 18.61 17.23
N ARG A 92 15.70 18.67 17.76
CA ARG A 92 16.41 17.54 18.35
C ARG A 92 16.46 17.72 19.86
N LEU A 93 16.02 16.69 20.57
CA LEU A 93 15.93 16.61 22.03
C LEU A 93 16.87 15.51 22.50
N GLU A 94 17.76 15.81 23.44
CA GLU A 94 18.63 14.80 24.04
C GLU A 94 18.42 14.78 25.54
N TYR A 95 18.03 13.62 26.06
CA TYR A 95 17.77 13.42 27.48
C TYR A 95 18.85 12.57 28.12
N GLU A 96 19.02 12.72 29.44
CA GLU A 96 19.66 11.69 30.24
C GLU A 96 18.83 10.41 30.13
N ASN A 97 19.49 9.29 29.87
CA ASN A 97 18.81 8.02 29.67
C ASN A 97 18.77 7.21 30.98
N PRO A 98 17.66 7.19 31.72
CA PRO A 98 17.52 6.38 32.93
C PRO A 98 17.25 4.89 32.64
N TYR A 99 17.08 4.51 31.36
CA TYR A 99 16.73 3.14 30.93
C TYR A 99 17.73 2.59 29.88
N PRO A 100 19.04 2.54 30.20
CA PRO A 100 20.06 2.14 29.22
C PRO A 100 19.96 0.66 28.81
N ASP A 101 19.28 -0.18 29.58
CA ASP A 101 19.11 -1.61 29.27
C ASP A 101 17.96 -1.83 28.26
N GLU A 102 17.00 -0.91 28.20
CA GLU A 102 15.84 -0.98 27.31
C GLU A 102 15.94 -0.03 26.10
N ILE A 103 16.65 1.09 26.26
CA ILE A 103 16.74 2.17 25.27
C ILE A 103 18.22 2.49 25.08
N ASN A 104 18.74 2.26 23.87
CA ASN A 104 20.17 2.43 23.60
C ASN A 104 20.62 3.90 23.62
N CYS A 105 19.73 4.83 23.23
CA CYS A 105 19.98 6.26 23.31
C CYS A 105 18.67 7.06 23.45
N SER A 106 18.76 8.22 24.11
CA SER A 106 17.61 9.10 24.38
C SER A 106 17.71 10.40 23.58
N ILE A 107 18.00 10.25 22.28
CA ILE A 107 17.99 11.35 21.31
C ILE A 107 16.73 11.21 20.47
N TYR A 108 15.83 12.18 20.59
CA TYR A 108 14.55 12.21 19.90
C TYR A 108 14.46 13.41 18.98
N TYR A 109 13.63 13.30 17.94
CA TYR A 109 13.36 14.37 17.01
C TYR A 109 11.87 14.67 17.00
N VAL A 110 11.52 15.96 16.97
CA VAL A 110 10.15 16.43 16.81
C VAL A 110 10.11 17.32 15.58
N GLU A 111 9.37 16.91 14.56
CA GLU A 111 9.10 17.68 13.36
C GLU A 111 7.65 18.18 13.40
N LEU A 112 7.49 19.50 13.46
CA LEU A 112 6.18 20.13 13.50
C LEU A 112 5.57 20.23 12.11
N ASN A 113 4.26 19.99 12.00
CA ASN A 113 3.51 20.30 10.80
C ASN A 113 3.04 21.77 10.83
N PRO A 114 3.49 22.64 9.90
CA PRO A 114 3.09 24.05 9.87
C PRO A 114 1.64 24.29 9.45
N GLU A 115 0.98 23.29 8.87
CA GLU A 115 -0.39 23.41 8.35
C GLU A 115 -1.43 22.81 9.30
N ASP A 116 -1.02 21.88 10.18
CA ASP A 116 -1.90 21.17 11.10
C ASP A 116 -1.21 20.98 12.45
N ASP A 117 -1.62 21.76 13.46
CA ASP A 117 -1.01 21.69 14.79
C ASP A 117 -1.40 20.43 15.59
N THR A 118 -2.36 19.65 15.10
CA THR A 118 -2.77 18.37 15.70
C THR A 118 -1.87 17.20 15.27
N ARG A 119 -0.92 17.43 14.35
CA ARG A 119 -0.04 16.40 13.82
C ARG A 119 1.43 16.78 13.96
N ILE A 120 2.24 15.83 14.41
CA ILE A 120 3.70 15.96 14.47
C ILE A 120 4.35 14.67 14.00
N ARG A 121 5.61 14.75 13.56
CA ARG A 121 6.45 13.58 13.30
C ARG A 121 7.46 13.42 14.42
N PHE A 122 7.50 12.24 15.03
CA PHE A 122 8.38 11.93 16.14
C PHE A 122 9.44 10.91 15.72
N GLY A 123 10.70 11.34 15.69
CA GLY A 123 11.84 10.48 15.42
C GLY A 123 12.38 9.86 16.70
N ALA A 124 12.39 8.53 16.78
CA ALA A 124 12.98 7.78 17.87
C ALA A 124 14.09 6.84 17.37
N PRO A 125 15.13 6.58 18.18
CA PRO A 125 16.21 5.69 17.80
C PRO A 125 15.77 4.23 17.88
N ASN A 126 16.04 3.47 16.83
CA ASN A 126 15.83 2.03 16.78
C ASN A 126 16.92 1.38 15.91
N GLY A 127 17.61 0.36 16.43
CA GLY A 127 18.59 -0.41 15.64
C GLY A 127 19.79 0.37 15.07
N GLY A 128 20.09 1.57 15.57
CA GLY A 128 21.15 2.43 15.03
C GLY A 128 20.67 3.47 14.00
N GLU A 129 19.37 3.47 13.69
CA GLU A 129 18.70 4.44 12.82
C GLU A 129 17.67 5.26 13.61
N ILE A 130 17.15 6.33 13.00
CA ILE A 130 16.02 7.10 13.53
C ILE A 130 14.77 6.71 12.75
N ILE A 131 13.78 6.12 13.42
CA ILE A 131 12.46 5.81 12.87
C ILE A 131 11.52 6.95 13.22
N TYR A 132 10.81 7.47 12.23
CA TYR A 132 9.82 8.52 12.40
C TYR A 132 8.41 7.94 12.43
N TYR A 133 7.65 8.36 13.45
CA TYR A 133 6.24 8.02 13.64
C TYR A 133 5.38 9.27 13.43
N ASP A 134 4.28 9.15 12.69
CA ASP A 134 3.25 10.18 12.67
C ASP A 134 2.46 10.10 13.97
N LEU A 135 2.42 11.21 14.71
CA LEU A 135 1.68 11.32 15.95
C LEU A 135 0.55 12.33 15.82
N TYR A 136 -0.59 11.98 16.42
CA TYR A 136 -1.85 12.69 16.36
C TYR A 136 -2.26 13.14 17.76
N ALA A 137 -2.66 14.40 17.89
CA ALA A 137 -3.17 14.95 19.14
C ALA A 137 -4.41 14.17 19.60
N ASP A 138 -4.43 13.81 20.88
CA ASP A 138 -5.55 13.10 21.51
C ASP A 138 -6.70 14.07 21.79
N VAL A 139 -7.48 14.31 20.74
CA VAL A 139 -8.65 15.19 20.74
C VAL A 139 -9.84 14.39 20.20
N GLY A 140 -10.83 14.16 21.06
CA GLY A 140 -12.05 13.46 20.68
C GLY A 140 -12.97 14.32 19.83
N LEU A 141 -13.69 13.66 18.91
CA LEU A 141 -14.82 14.25 18.23
C LEU A 141 -15.98 14.49 19.22
N SER A 142 -16.82 15.49 18.94
CA SER A 142 -18.11 15.61 19.60
C SER A 142 -19.01 14.42 19.22
N SER A 143 -20.02 14.11 20.04
CA SER A 143 -21.01 13.05 19.76
C SER A 143 -21.53 13.14 18.32
N ASP A 144 -22.09 14.29 17.94
CA ASP A 144 -22.65 14.50 16.59
C ASP A 144 -21.62 14.30 15.47
N LYS A 145 -20.35 14.66 15.71
CA LYS A 145 -19.29 14.51 14.70
C LYS A 145 -18.78 13.08 14.59
N LEU A 146 -18.80 12.33 15.69
CA LEU A 146 -18.50 10.91 15.66
C LEU A 146 -19.60 10.15 14.93
N LEU A 147 -20.88 10.45 15.24
CA LEU A 147 -22.01 9.82 14.57
C LEU A 147 -22.03 10.16 13.08
N GLU A 148 -21.85 11.43 12.68
CA GLU A 148 -21.69 11.84 11.28
C GLU A 148 -20.58 11.07 10.55
N LYS A 149 -19.50 10.72 11.25
CA LYS A 149 -18.40 9.94 10.69
C LYS A 149 -18.72 8.46 10.55
N LEU A 150 -19.42 7.89 11.52
CA LEU A 150 -19.86 6.50 11.46
C LEU A 150 -21.02 6.31 10.45
N GLU A 151 -21.90 7.29 10.30
CA GLU A 151 -22.99 7.32 9.31
C GLU A 151 -22.51 7.59 7.88
N ALA A 152 -21.27 8.07 7.71
CA ALA A 152 -20.72 8.33 6.38
C ALA A 152 -20.65 7.07 5.50
N HIS A 153 -20.81 5.89 6.12
CA HIS A 153 -20.79 4.59 5.46
C HIS A 153 -22.04 3.80 5.85
N ASP A 154 -22.73 3.23 4.86
CA ASP A 154 -23.96 2.47 5.06
C ASP A 154 -23.79 1.28 6.02
N THR A 155 -22.59 0.70 6.07
CA THR A 155 -22.25 -0.41 6.96
C THR A 155 -20.75 -0.44 7.20
N TRP A 156 -20.36 -0.71 8.43
CA TRP A 156 -19.00 -1.08 8.82
C TRP A 156 -18.95 -2.60 9.03
N ARG A 157 -17.94 -3.23 8.46
CA ARG A 157 -17.78 -4.69 8.40
C ARG A 157 -16.50 -5.09 9.10
N GLU A 158 -16.52 -6.18 9.86
CA GLU A 158 -15.30 -6.73 10.46
C GLU A 158 -14.22 -7.01 9.40
N ASP A 159 -12.98 -6.62 9.69
CA ASP A 159 -11.78 -6.86 8.88
C ASP A 159 -11.11 -8.17 9.31
N ASN A 160 -11.67 -9.32 8.88
CA ASN A 160 -11.19 -10.66 9.26
C ASN A 160 -11.20 -11.64 8.07
N SER A 161 -10.15 -12.45 7.95
CA SER A 161 -9.88 -13.36 6.84
C SER A 161 -10.42 -14.79 7.03
N ASP A 162 -10.88 -15.16 8.23
CA ASP A 162 -11.10 -16.56 8.59
C ASP A 162 -12.57 -16.82 8.97
N ASP A 163 -13.19 -17.80 8.30
CA ASP A 163 -14.60 -18.20 8.41
C ASP A 163 -15.08 -18.46 9.86
N VAL A 164 -16.11 -17.72 10.31
CA VAL A 164 -17.40 -18.15 10.95
C VAL A 164 -17.98 -16.93 11.69
N GLY A 165 -19.05 -16.31 11.14
CA GLY A 165 -19.87 -15.28 11.80
C GLY A 165 -19.26 -13.86 11.80
N TYR A 166 -19.27 -13.18 10.65
CA TYR A 166 -18.68 -11.84 10.49
C TYR A 166 -19.49 -10.75 11.21
N TYR A 167 -18.89 -9.88 12.01
CA TYR A 167 -19.64 -8.77 12.62
C TYR A 167 -19.91 -7.63 11.63
N PHE A 168 -21.06 -6.96 11.77
CA PHE A 168 -21.35 -5.70 11.11
C PHE A 168 -21.91 -4.67 12.08
N VAL A 169 -21.69 -3.40 11.76
CA VAL A 169 -22.20 -2.24 12.48
C VAL A 169 -22.82 -1.30 11.47
N ARG A 170 -24.00 -0.76 11.78
CA ARG A 170 -24.59 0.37 11.05
C ARG A 170 -24.98 1.43 12.05
N VAL A 171 -24.71 2.68 11.69
CA VAL A 171 -25.17 3.85 12.44
C VAL A 171 -26.02 4.68 11.48
N ASP A 172 -27.25 4.99 11.89
CA ASP A 172 -28.18 5.86 11.13
C ASP A 172 -28.86 6.84 12.10
N ASP A 173 -28.43 8.10 12.08
CA ASP A 173 -28.77 9.17 13.04
C ASP A 173 -28.44 8.80 14.50
N LYS A 174 -29.36 8.08 15.15
CA LYS A 174 -29.19 7.58 16.51
C LYS A 174 -29.47 6.10 16.63
N GLU A 175 -29.77 5.41 15.54
CA GLU A 175 -29.92 3.98 15.54
C GLU A 175 -28.53 3.34 15.44
N PHE A 176 -28.18 2.50 16.42
CA PHE A 176 -27.02 1.62 16.36
C PHE A 176 -27.49 0.19 16.10
N THR A 177 -27.07 -0.34 14.96
CA THR A 177 -27.25 -1.74 14.62
C THR A 177 -25.93 -2.47 14.78
N PHE A 178 -25.94 -3.60 15.49
CA PHE A 178 -24.79 -4.50 15.59
C PHE A 178 -25.26 -5.93 15.39
N GLY A 179 -24.58 -6.70 14.56
CA GLY A 179 -25.02 -8.08 14.28
C GLY A 179 -23.96 -8.94 13.64
N ILE A 180 -24.38 -10.16 13.31
CA ILE A 180 -23.54 -11.18 12.68
C ILE A 180 -24.07 -11.39 11.25
N MET A 181 -23.24 -11.07 10.26
CA MET A 181 -23.53 -11.34 8.86
C MET A 181 -23.83 -12.82 8.64
N ASN A 182 -24.71 -13.10 7.68
CA ASN A 182 -25.15 -14.44 7.27
C ASN A 182 -25.99 -15.22 8.31
N SER A 183 -26.24 -14.66 9.50
CA SER A 183 -27.09 -15.29 10.52
C SER A 183 -28.52 -14.72 10.58
N GLY A 184 -28.74 -13.53 10.02
CA GLY A 184 -29.96 -12.75 10.22
C GLY A 184 -30.11 -12.22 11.66
N PHE A 185 -29.14 -12.48 12.54
CA PHE A 185 -29.13 -12.06 13.93
C PHE A 185 -28.42 -10.71 14.08
N GLY A 186 -29.10 -9.76 14.69
CA GLY A 186 -28.56 -8.45 15.04
C GLY A 186 -29.45 -7.76 16.06
N SER A 187 -28.86 -6.87 16.85
CA SER A 187 -29.57 -5.98 17.73
C SER A 187 -29.61 -4.58 17.11
N ILE A 188 -30.76 -3.93 17.27
CA ILE A 188 -30.98 -2.54 16.91
C ILE A 188 -31.37 -1.80 18.19
N GLY A 189 -30.78 -0.63 18.43
CA GLY A 189 -31.12 0.19 19.59
C GLY A 189 -30.75 1.66 19.37
N ASP A 190 -31.22 2.52 20.27
CA ASP A 190 -31.01 3.95 20.18
C ASP A 190 -29.75 4.38 20.96
N ILE A 191 -28.84 5.09 20.31
CA ILE A 191 -27.67 5.72 20.92
C ILE A 191 -28.17 6.83 21.86
N SER A 192 -28.13 6.55 23.15
CA SER A 192 -28.56 7.49 24.18
C SER A 192 -27.41 8.37 24.68
N LYS A 193 -26.16 7.91 24.53
CA LYS A 193 -24.98 8.65 25.02
C LYS A 193 -23.69 8.27 24.29
N VAL A 194 -22.85 9.27 24.04
CA VAL A 194 -21.47 9.10 23.59
C VAL A 194 -20.53 9.83 24.55
N GLU A 195 -19.51 9.15 25.06
CA GLU A 195 -18.48 9.72 25.93
C GLU A 195 -17.08 9.44 25.42
N TYR A 196 -16.32 10.48 25.11
CA TYR A 196 -14.90 10.33 24.80
C TYR A 196 -14.08 10.04 26.07
N LYS A 197 -13.23 9.02 26.01
CA LYS A 197 -12.41 8.52 27.12
C LYS A 197 -10.91 8.85 26.99
N GLY A 198 -10.52 9.59 25.95
CA GLY A 198 -9.10 9.76 25.58
C GLY A 198 -8.56 8.54 24.83
N TYR A 199 -7.34 8.64 24.32
CA TYR A 199 -6.68 7.61 23.52
C TYR A 199 -7.47 7.19 22.26
N MET A 200 -8.22 8.12 21.66
CA MET A 200 -9.17 7.85 20.56
C MET A 200 -10.29 6.84 20.89
N LEU A 201 -10.56 6.63 22.18
CA LEU A 201 -11.60 5.71 22.65
C LEU A 201 -12.87 6.47 23.03
N TYR A 202 -14.00 5.86 22.74
CA TYR A 202 -15.32 6.35 23.09
C TYR A 202 -16.14 5.23 23.71
N THR A 203 -17.03 5.60 24.62
CA THR A 203 -18.11 4.75 25.09
C THR A 203 -19.39 5.20 24.39
N ILE A 204 -20.07 4.28 23.70
CA ILE A 204 -21.42 4.48 23.18
C ILE A 204 -22.39 3.65 24.05
N ILE A 205 -23.42 4.29 24.57
CA ILE A 205 -24.51 3.61 25.29
C ILE A 205 -25.70 3.49 24.33
N VAL A 206 -26.17 2.26 24.12
CA VAL A 206 -27.27 1.92 23.22
C VAL A 206 -28.42 1.33 24.03
N ASP A 207 -29.59 1.94 23.92
CA ASP A 207 -30.82 1.50 24.58
C ASP A 207 -31.63 0.60 23.63
N HIS A 208 -31.77 -0.67 23.98
CA HIS A 208 -32.56 -1.64 23.23
C HIS A 208 -33.99 -1.70 23.77
N GLN A 209 -34.95 -1.64 22.86
CA GLN A 209 -36.36 -1.86 23.21
C GLN A 209 -36.58 -3.32 23.59
N GLY A 210 -37.51 -3.56 24.52
CA GLY A 210 -37.91 -4.91 24.91
C GLY A 210 -38.65 -5.61 23.77
N TYR A 211 -38.56 -6.94 23.74
CA TYR A 211 -39.21 -7.78 22.74
C TYR A 211 -40.22 -8.70 23.42
N GLU A 212 -41.45 -8.76 22.88
CA GLU A 212 -42.53 -9.61 23.42
C GLU A 212 -42.33 -11.10 23.12
N GLY A 213 -41.30 -11.45 22.35
CA GLY A 213 -40.99 -12.81 21.95
C GLY A 213 -41.77 -13.27 20.72
N ASP A 214 -41.23 -14.25 20.01
CA ASP A 214 -41.89 -14.95 18.91
C ASP A 214 -41.57 -16.46 18.96
N GLU A 215 -41.87 -17.19 17.87
CA GLU A 215 -41.61 -18.63 17.80
C GLU A 215 -40.12 -19.00 17.81
N MET A 216 -39.22 -18.04 17.56
CA MET A 216 -37.78 -18.24 17.41
C MET A 216 -36.96 -17.56 18.52
N THR A 217 -37.51 -16.52 19.17
CA THR A 217 -36.78 -15.65 20.11
C THR A 217 -37.60 -15.45 21.38
N ASP A 218 -37.01 -15.74 22.52
CA ASP A 218 -37.65 -15.52 23.83
C ASP A 218 -37.89 -14.03 24.10
N PRO A 219 -38.95 -13.68 24.85
CA PRO A 219 -39.17 -12.31 25.27
C PRO A 219 -38.05 -11.80 26.18
N TYR A 220 -37.74 -10.51 26.06
CA TYR A 220 -36.78 -9.83 26.92
C TYR A 220 -37.22 -8.39 27.24
N ASP A 221 -36.93 -7.94 28.45
CA ASP A 221 -37.20 -6.57 28.88
C ASP A 221 -36.23 -5.58 28.20
N PRO A 222 -36.59 -4.28 28.08
CA PRO A 222 -35.66 -3.26 27.60
C PRO A 222 -34.37 -3.22 28.42
N TYR A 223 -33.23 -3.04 27.76
CA TYR A 223 -31.92 -3.01 28.41
C TYR A 223 -30.96 -2.06 27.68
N SER A 224 -29.92 -1.62 28.36
CA SER A 224 -28.88 -0.76 27.77
C SER A 224 -27.55 -1.52 27.69
N VAL A 225 -26.83 -1.35 26.58
CA VAL A 225 -25.49 -1.91 26.37
C VAL A 225 -24.48 -0.79 26.24
N GLU A 226 -23.32 -0.98 26.85
CA GLU A 226 -22.17 -0.10 26.71
C GLU A 226 -21.18 -0.70 25.71
N TYR A 227 -21.00 -0.06 24.57
CA TYR A 227 -19.99 -0.41 23.57
C TYR A 227 -18.75 0.47 23.77
N LEU A 228 -17.59 -0.16 23.95
CA LEU A 228 -16.31 0.53 23.91
C LEU A 228 -15.80 0.50 22.46
N ILE A 229 -15.71 1.67 21.85
CA ILE A 229 -15.25 1.82 20.48
C ILE A 229 -13.95 2.61 20.41
N TYR A 230 -13.15 2.29 19.40
CA TYR A 230 -11.97 3.03 19.01
C TYR A 230 -12.23 3.68 17.65
N TYR A 231 -12.02 4.99 17.56
CA TYR A 231 -12.15 5.69 16.28
C TYR A 231 -11.05 6.74 16.11
N ASN A 232 -10.14 6.48 15.16
CA ASN A 232 -9.11 7.43 14.75
C ASN A 232 -9.60 8.24 13.55
N HIS A 233 -10.09 9.45 13.81
CA HIS A 233 -10.67 10.33 12.80
C HIS A 233 -9.66 10.92 11.80
N TYR A 234 -8.35 10.78 12.05
CA TYR A 234 -7.32 11.21 11.11
C TYR A 234 -7.07 10.19 10.00
N LEU A 235 -7.42 8.92 10.24
CA LEU A 235 -7.18 7.77 9.36
C LEU A 235 -8.45 7.00 8.99
N ASP A 236 -9.60 7.39 9.53
CA ASP A 236 -10.88 6.67 9.38
C ASP A 236 -10.80 5.20 9.84
N LEU A 237 -10.08 4.96 10.94
CA LEU A 237 -9.88 3.62 11.51
C LEU A 237 -10.89 3.40 12.65
N PHE A 238 -11.78 2.42 12.45
CA PHE A 238 -12.83 2.06 13.40
C PHE A 238 -12.61 0.66 13.98
N LYS A 239 -12.76 0.51 15.30
CA LYS A 239 -12.74 -0.78 15.99
C LYS A 239 -13.75 -0.82 17.13
N ILE A 240 -14.27 -1.99 17.48
CA ILE A 240 -15.16 -2.19 18.62
C ILE A 240 -14.60 -3.30 19.52
N PHE A 241 -14.69 -3.11 20.83
CA PHE A 241 -14.33 -4.13 21.80
C PHE A 241 -15.47 -5.17 21.92
N ILE A 242 -15.21 -6.41 21.53
CA ILE A 242 -16.15 -7.53 21.50
C ILE A 242 -15.45 -8.72 22.16
N ASP A 243 -16.07 -9.32 23.18
CA ASP A 243 -15.55 -10.52 23.89
C ASP A 243 -14.06 -10.45 24.28
N ASP A 244 -13.65 -9.32 24.88
CA ASP A 244 -12.28 -9.01 25.30
C ASP A 244 -11.27 -8.77 24.15
N GLU A 245 -11.73 -8.70 22.90
CA GLU A 245 -10.92 -8.42 21.72
C GLU A 245 -11.32 -7.12 21.02
N LEU A 246 -10.34 -6.40 20.48
CA LEU A 246 -10.59 -5.19 19.71
C LEU A 246 -10.73 -5.55 18.22
N VAL A 247 -11.97 -5.72 17.78
CA VAL A 247 -12.31 -6.12 16.42
C VAL A 247 -12.28 -4.90 15.51
N LYS A 248 -11.49 -4.96 14.44
CA LYS A 248 -11.38 -3.89 13.46
C LYS A 248 -12.53 -3.95 12.47
N PHE A 249 -13.05 -2.78 12.11
CA PHE A 249 -14.09 -2.63 11.11
C PHE A 249 -13.60 -1.74 9.96
N ILE A 250 -13.98 -2.11 8.74
CA ILE A 250 -13.75 -1.38 7.51
C ILE A 250 -15.08 -0.96 6.91
N PRO A 251 -15.17 0.20 6.24
CA PRO A 251 -16.39 0.59 5.58
C PRO A 251 -16.71 -0.40 4.46
N LYS A 252 -17.98 -0.82 4.40
CA LYS A 252 -18.52 -1.54 3.27
C LYS A 252 -18.35 -0.66 2.03
N VAL A 253 -17.70 -1.20 1.01
CA VAL A 253 -17.67 -0.56 -0.30
C VAL A 253 -18.91 -1.05 -1.05
N ASP A 254 -19.63 -0.16 -1.75
CA ASP A 254 -20.86 -0.45 -2.53
C ASP A 254 -20.72 -1.60 -3.56
N LEU A 255 -19.51 -2.10 -3.76
CA LEU A 255 -19.17 -3.26 -4.58
C LEU A 255 -19.68 -4.58 -3.99
N ASP A 256 -19.96 -4.64 -2.68
CA ASP A 256 -20.19 -5.89 -1.97
C ASP A 256 -21.63 -6.41 -2.00
N ASP A 257 -22.58 -5.69 -2.60
CA ASP A 257 -24.03 -5.98 -2.47
C ASP A 257 -24.75 -6.33 -3.80
N ASN A 258 -24.05 -6.48 -4.91
CA ASN A 258 -24.70 -6.77 -6.18
C ASN A 258 -24.87 -8.27 -6.46
N ASN A 259 -25.69 -8.94 -5.63
CA ASN A 259 -26.33 -10.20 -6.01
C ASN A 259 -27.82 -10.06 -6.35
N GLU A 260 -28.42 -8.87 -6.23
CA GLU A 260 -29.78 -8.63 -6.76
C GLU A 260 -29.91 -7.22 -7.36
N GLY A 261 -29.79 -7.12 -8.68
CA GLY A 261 -30.77 -6.37 -9.46
C GLY A 261 -30.52 -4.92 -9.91
N ASP A 262 -29.47 -4.19 -9.50
CA ASP A 262 -29.29 -2.80 -9.97
C ASP A 262 -27.90 -2.46 -10.52
N ASN A 263 -27.90 -1.76 -11.67
CA ASN A 263 -26.76 -1.46 -12.52
C ASN A 263 -25.83 -0.36 -11.94
N LEU A 264 -24.86 -0.73 -11.09
CA LEU A 264 -23.64 0.04 -10.83
C LEU A 264 -22.41 -0.88 -10.94
N PRO A 265 -21.28 -0.41 -11.49
CA PRO A 265 -20.23 -1.30 -11.97
C PRO A 265 -19.48 -1.94 -10.80
N SER A 266 -19.57 -3.25 -10.67
CA SER A 266 -18.61 -4.04 -9.91
C SER A 266 -17.19 -3.69 -10.35
N LEU A 267 -16.24 -3.70 -9.42
CA LEU A 267 -14.83 -3.55 -9.77
C LEU A 267 -14.51 -4.73 -10.67
N ASP A 268 -14.23 -4.44 -11.94
CA ASP A 268 -13.81 -5.46 -12.88
C ASP A 268 -12.40 -5.91 -12.48
N LEU A 269 -12.34 -6.88 -11.56
CA LEU A 269 -11.09 -7.42 -11.03
C LEU A 269 -10.16 -7.84 -12.17
N TYR A 270 -10.71 -8.41 -13.23
CA TYR A 270 -9.92 -8.77 -14.40
C TYR A 270 -9.32 -7.53 -15.06
N ALA A 271 -10.11 -6.47 -15.29
CA ALA A 271 -9.60 -5.22 -15.82
C ALA A 271 -8.49 -4.64 -14.92
N GLU A 272 -8.67 -4.66 -13.59
CA GLU A 272 -7.67 -4.18 -12.63
C GLU A 272 -6.38 -4.99 -12.68
N LEU A 273 -6.46 -6.31 -12.64
CA LEU A 273 -5.30 -7.20 -12.75
C LEU A 273 -4.61 -7.09 -14.11
N SER A 274 -5.36 -6.84 -15.19
CA SER A 274 -4.82 -6.71 -16.54
C SER A 274 -4.21 -5.35 -16.88
N LYS A 275 -4.34 -4.34 -16.00
CA LYS A 275 -3.64 -3.05 -16.14
C LYS A 275 -2.13 -3.21 -16.19
N TYR A 276 -1.61 -4.21 -15.50
CA TYR A 276 -0.19 -4.50 -15.39
C TYR A 276 0.13 -5.81 -16.09
N ALA A 277 1.25 -5.83 -16.82
CA ALA A 277 1.68 -7.02 -17.55
C ALA A 277 2.02 -8.20 -16.62
N ILE A 278 2.46 -7.91 -15.39
CA ILE A 278 2.81 -8.91 -14.38
C ILE A 278 2.72 -8.31 -12.97
N TRP A 279 2.28 -9.14 -12.04
CA TRP A 279 2.30 -8.89 -10.60
C TRP A 279 3.29 -9.86 -9.97
N ILE A 280 4.19 -9.37 -9.11
CA ILE A 280 5.28 -10.19 -8.56
C ILE A 280 5.16 -10.27 -7.04
N GLU A 281 5.54 -11.44 -6.50
CA GLU A 281 5.61 -11.70 -5.07
C GLU A 281 6.48 -10.68 -4.33
N VAL A 282 5.99 -10.13 -3.21
CA VAL A 282 6.65 -9.10 -2.39
C VAL A 282 6.85 -9.50 -0.92
N ASP A 283 6.90 -10.80 -0.65
CA ASP A 283 7.15 -11.32 0.70
C ASP A 283 8.62 -11.13 1.15
N GLU A 284 8.92 -11.25 2.45
CA GLU A 284 10.26 -11.01 3.02
C GLU A 284 11.36 -11.90 2.43
N SER A 285 10.99 -13.05 1.88
CA SER A 285 11.88 -13.98 1.19
C SER A 285 11.18 -14.52 -0.07
N PRO A 286 11.13 -13.73 -1.16
CA PRO A 286 10.26 -14.02 -2.29
C PRO A 286 10.70 -15.30 -3.00
N GLY A 287 9.76 -16.24 -3.18
CA GLY A 287 9.96 -17.48 -3.94
C GLY A 287 10.02 -17.29 -5.46
N GLY A 288 9.86 -16.05 -5.93
CA GLY A 288 9.85 -15.70 -7.35
C GLY A 288 8.53 -16.01 -8.03
N ARG A 289 7.42 -16.03 -7.28
CA ARG A 289 6.07 -16.23 -7.84
C ARG A 289 5.57 -14.99 -8.56
N PHE A 290 4.72 -15.20 -9.54
CA PHE A 290 4.06 -14.13 -10.27
C PHE A 290 2.61 -14.48 -10.63
N LEU A 291 1.86 -13.43 -10.93
CA LEU A 291 0.49 -13.46 -11.42
C LEU A 291 0.38 -12.63 -12.72
N LYS A 292 -0.33 -13.15 -13.72
CA LYS A 292 -0.73 -12.41 -14.94
C LYS A 292 -2.23 -12.62 -15.20
N ALA A 293 -2.91 -11.53 -15.58
CA ALA A 293 -4.25 -11.55 -16.17
C ALA A 293 -4.18 -10.90 -17.55
N TYR A 294 -4.50 -11.63 -18.63
CA TYR A 294 -4.23 -11.17 -20.00
C TYR A 294 -5.16 -11.82 -21.05
N ASN A 295 -5.14 -11.30 -22.28
CA ASN A 295 -5.90 -11.85 -23.43
C ASN A 295 -7.42 -12.02 -23.23
N GLY A 296 -8.02 -11.25 -22.34
CA GLY A 296 -9.47 -11.17 -22.09
C GLY A 296 -9.97 -12.14 -21.03
N ASP A 297 -9.35 -13.31 -20.87
CA ASP A 297 -9.78 -14.36 -19.93
C ASP A 297 -8.65 -15.22 -19.38
N ARG A 298 -7.37 -14.95 -19.72
CA ARG A 298 -6.25 -15.78 -19.28
C ARG A 298 -5.78 -15.37 -17.89
N PHE A 299 -5.52 -16.37 -17.07
CA PHE A 299 -4.98 -16.23 -15.72
C PHE A 299 -3.81 -17.18 -15.53
N HIS A 300 -2.66 -16.64 -15.15
CA HIS A 300 -1.43 -17.42 -15.00
C HIS A 300 -0.81 -17.13 -13.64
N LEU A 301 -0.69 -18.17 -12.84
CA LEU A 301 0.10 -18.19 -11.62
C LEU A 301 1.32 -19.08 -11.86
N GLY A 302 2.50 -18.52 -11.68
CA GLY A 302 3.74 -19.23 -11.98
C GLY A 302 4.90 -18.79 -11.11
N THR A 303 6.07 -19.35 -11.43
CA THR A 303 7.37 -19.03 -10.81
C THR A 303 8.35 -18.65 -11.90
N LEU A 304 9.06 -17.53 -11.70
CA LEU A 304 10.00 -16.97 -12.69
C LEU A 304 11.18 -17.92 -12.99
N SER A 305 11.60 -18.74 -12.02
CA SER A 305 12.77 -19.64 -12.14
C SER A 305 12.51 -20.95 -12.87
N SER A 306 11.25 -21.39 -12.93
CA SER A 306 10.87 -22.68 -13.52
C SER A 306 9.82 -22.55 -14.62
N GLY A 307 9.51 -21.32 -15.05
CA GLY A 307 8.58 -21.05 -16.14
C GLY A 307 7.21 -21.70 -15.95
N GLY A 308 6.68 -21.67 -14.72
CA GLY A 308 5.53 -22.48 -14.28
C GLY A 308 4.42 -22.65 -15.34
N THR A 309 3.93 -23.89 -15.50
CA THR A 309 3.33 -24.42 -16.75
C THR A 309 1.85 -24.18 -16.98
N ASP A 310 1.11 -23.56 -16.06
CA ASP A 310 -0.35 -23.62 -16.15
C ASP A 310 -0.95 -22.22 -16.30
N SER A 311 -1.16 -21.80 -17.56
CA SER A 311 -2.07 -20.70 -17.89
C SER A 311 -3.48 -21.26 -18.05
N GLY A 312 -4.41 -20.82 -17.21
CA GLY A 312 -5.81 -21.23 -17.29
C GLY A 312 -6.69 -20.15 -17.91
N ARG A 313 -7.96 -20.48 -18.11
CA ARG A 313 -9.02 -19.53 -18.48
C ARG A 313 -9.90 -19.25 -17.27
N ILE A 314 -10.12 -17.99 -16.97
CA ILE A 314 -11.10 -17.57 -15.97
C ILE A 314 -12.49 -17.92 -16.50
N THR A 315 -13.19 -18.79 -15.79
CA THR A 315 -14.56 -19.18 -16.12
C THR A 315 -15.59 -18.43 -15.28
N ASN A 316 -15.18 -17.97 -14.09
CA ASN A 316 -16.01 -17.17 -13.20
C ASN A 316 -15.14 -16.29 -12.30
N ILE A 317 -15.63 -15.09 -11.99
CA ILE A 317 -15.14 -14.25 -10.90
C ILE A 317 -16.34 -13.95 -10.02
N GLN A 318 -16.35 -14.53 -8.83
CA GLN A 318 -17.33 -14.21 -7.82
C GLN A 318 -16.75 -13.13 -6.91
N ASP A 319 -17.42 -11.99 -6.86
CA ASP A 319 -17.19 -10.98 -5.81
C ASP A 319 -17.81 -11.50 -4.51
N ASN A 320 -16.98 -11.70 -3.49
CA ASN A 320 -17.42 -12.13 -2.16
C ASN A 320 -17.59 -10.95 -1.20
N GLY A 321 -17.36 -9.72 -1.69
CA GLY A 321 -17.30 -8.51 -0.93
C GLY A 321 -16.00 -8.35 -0.14
N ASN A 322 -15.82 -7.20 0.53
CA ASN A 322 -14.63 -6.87 1.33
C ASN A 322 -13.33 -7.01 0.54
N MET A 323 -13.33 -6.65 -0.75
CA MET A 323 -12.19 -6.85 -1.66
C MET A 323 -11.78 -8.32 -1.87
N TYR A 324 -12.57 -9.28 -1.38
CA TYR A 324 -12.35 -10.70 -1.58
C TYR A 324 -13.07 -11.20 -2.83
N TYR A 325 -12.35 -12.01 -3.60
CA TYR A 325 -12.85 -12.60 -4.83
C TYR A 325 -12.55 -14.09 -4.85
N THR A 326 -13.49 -14.87 -5.35
CA THR A 326 -13.23 -16.26 -5.78
C THR A 326 -13.08 -16.26 -7.28
N VAL A 327 -11.87 -16.51 -7.77
CA VAL A 327 -11.59 -16.66 -9.20
C VAL A 327 -11.56 -18.14 -9.53
N THR A 328 -12.50 -18.59 -10.35
CA THR A 328 -12.56 -19.96 -10.87
C THR A 328 -11.80 -20.02 -12.18
N VAL A 329 -10.79 -20.88 -12.25
CA VAL A 329 -9.89 -21.02 -13.38
C VAL A 329 -9.92 -22.45 -13.91
N TYR A 330 -10.22 -22.59 -15.19
CA TYR A 330 -10.17 -23.85 -15.93
C TYR A 330 -8.79 -24.02 -16.59
N TYR A 331 -8.13 -25.13 -16.29
CA TYR A 331 -6.86 -25.54 -16.88
C TYR A 331 -7.12 -26.63 -17.92
N GLU A 332 -6.72 -26.36 -19.17
CA GLU A 332 -6.81 -27.32 -20.26
C GLU A 332 -5.87 -28.50 -19.96
N GLY A 333 -6.35 -29.73 -20.15
CA GLY A 333 -5.52 -30.92 -20.01
C GLY A 333 -4.47 -31.01 -21.12
N TYR A 334 -3.36 -31.66 -20.82
CA TYR A 334 -2.28 -31.91 -21.77
C TYR A 334 -2.20 -33.39 -22.09
N GLU A 335 -2.15 -33.74 -23.39
CA GLU A 335 -2.04 -35.13 -23.84
C GLU A 335 -0.63 -35.72 -23.62
N GLY A 336 0.31 -34.91 -23.15
CA GLY A 336 1.70 -35.30 -22.92
C GLY A 336 2.55 -35.17 -24.19
N ASP A 337 3.86 -35.04 -24.00
CA ASP A 337 4.87 -35.11 -25.05
C ASP A 337 6.09 -35.91 -24.58
N ASP A 338 7.16 -35.91 -25.37
CA ASP A 338 8.41 -36.62 -25.05
C ASP A 338 9.08 -36.14 -23.74
N PHE A 339 8.66 -34.99 -23.19
CA PHE A 339 9.29 -34.32 -22.04
C PHE A 339 8.34 -34.06 -20.86
N THR A 340 7.03 -34.15 -21.07
CA THR A 340 6.00 -33.75 -20.10
C THR A 340 4.91 -34.81 -20.02
N GLU A 341 4.61 -35.28 -18.81
CA GLU A 341 3.56 -36.27 -18.59
C GLU A 341 2.17 -35.69 -18.90
N PRO A 342 1.24 -36.49 -19.43
CA PRO A 342 -0.13 -36.07 -19.64
C PRO A 342 -0.81 -35.74 -18.31
N PHE A 343 -1.71 -34.76 -18.32
CA PHE A 343 -2.58 -34.45 -17.20
C PHE A 343 -3.99 -34.10 -17.68
N GLU A 344 -4.99 -34.49 -16.90
CA GLU A 344 -6.39 -34.22 -17.22
C GLU A 344 -6.73 -32.73 -16.98
N ALA A 345 -7.70 -32.23 -17.74
CA ALA A 345 -8.23 -30.90 -17.51
C ALA A 345 -8.85 -30.81 -16.11
N TYR A 346 -8.62 -29.69 -15.43
CA TYR A 346 -9.13 -29.48 -14.08
C TYR A 346 -9.57 -28.03 -13.88
N THR A 347 -10.43 -27.80 -12.90
CA THR A 347 -10.83 -26.45 -12.48
C THR A 347 -10.34 -26.22 -11.07
N ARG A 348 -9.85 -25.02 -10.79
CA ARG A 348 -9.39 -24.61 -9.47
C ARG A 348 -9.97 -23.26 -9.11
N GLU A 349 -10.36 -23.13 -7.86
CA GLU A 349 -10.77 -21.87 -7.26
C GLU A 349 -9.59 -21.26 -6.51
N TYR A 350 -9.41 -19.97 -6.70
CA TYR A 350 -8.45 -19.17 -5.97
C TYR A 350 -9.22 -18.15 -5.13
N LYS A 351 -8.93 -18.11 -3.84
CA LYS A 351 -9.37 -17.02 -2.95
C LYS A 351 -8.36 -15.89 -3.06
N LEU A 352 -8.82 -14.73 -3.51
CA LEU A 352 -8.03 -13.52 -3.68
C LEU A 352 -8.56 -12.43 -2.75
N HIS A 353 -7.67 -11.58 -2.25
CA HIS A 353 -8.00 -10.27 -1.70
C HIS A 353 -7.28 -9.20 -2.53
N PHE A 354 -8.00 -8.21 -3.06
CA PHE A 354 -7.44 -7.15 -3.90
C PHE A 354 -7.71 -5.74 -3.36
N ASP A 355 -6.67 -5.07 -2.87
CA ASP A 355 -6.75 -3.66 -2.46
C ASP A 355 -6.36 -2.74 -3.62
N PRO A 356 -7.33 -2.06 -4.28
CA PRO A 356 -7.06 -1.19 -5.43
C PRO A 356 -6.29 0.08 -5.05
N ASN A 357 -6.40 0.54 -3.80
CA ASN A 357 -5.72 1.75 -3.34
C ASN A 357 -4.24 1.50 -3.09
N LYS A 358 -3.91 0.31 -2.59
CA LYS A 358 -2.53 -0.10 -2.33
C LYS A 358 -1.89 -0.85 -3.50
N GLU A 359 -2.67 -1.23 -4.50
CA GLU A 359 -2.26 -2.12 -5.60
C GLU A 359 -1.62 -3.40 -5.07
N ILE A 360 -2.32 -4.08 -4.16
CA ILE A 360 -1.88 -5.33 -3.54
C ILE A 360 -2.89 -6.41 -3.83
N VAL A 361 -2.42 -7.55 -4.33
CA VAL A 361 -3.20 -8.78 -4.45
C VAL A 361 -2.65 -9.79 -3.46
N ILE A 362 -3.52 -10.45 -2.70
CA ILE A 362 -3.14 -11.56 -1.81
C ILE A 362 -3.89 -12.79 -2.31
N ILE A 363 -3.17 -13.91 -2.50
CA ILE A 363 -3.78 -15.18 -2.94
C ILE A 363 -3.42 -16.28 -1.94
N GLU A 364 -4.42 -17.04 -1.51
CA GLU A 364 -4.19 -18.22 -0.69
C GLU A 364 -3.77 -19.41 -1.57
N LEU A 365 -2.50 -19.83 -1.44
CA LEU A 365 -1.91 -20.95 -2.18
C LEU A 365 -1.40 -22.00 -1.20
N TYR A 366 -2.03 -23.18 -1.20
CA TYR A 366 -1.63 -24.33 -0.37
C TYR A 366 -1.62 -24.01 1.14
N GLY A 367 -2.63 -23.27 1.61
CA GLY A 367 -2.74 -22.84 3.01
C GLY A 367 -1.73 -21.75 3.41
N LYS A 368 -1.16 -21.03 2.43
CA LYS A 368 -0.29 -19.88 2.66
C LYS A 368 -0.77 -18.69 1.85
N SER A 369 -0.92 -17.55 2.52
CA SER A 369 -1.15 -16.27 1.86
C SER A 369 0.12 -15.79 1.17
N VAL A 370 0.01 -15.44 -0.10
CA VAL A 370 1.12 -14.92 -0.91
C VAL A 370 0.73 -13.54 -1.39
N LYS A 371 1.59 -12.55 -1.17
CA LYS A 371 1.33 -11.16 -1.51
C LYS A 371 2.02 -10.77 -2.80
N TYR A 372 1.29 -10.12 -3.70
CA TYR A 372 1.76 -9.63 -4.98
C TYR A 372 1.57 -8.11 -5.09
N ALA A 373 2.50 -7.45 -5.78
CA ALA A 373 2.41 -6.04 -6.18
C ALA A 373 2.70 -5.90 -7.67
N PRO A 374 2.19 -4.85 -8.34
CA PRO A 374 2.42 -4.67 -9.77
C PRO A 374 3.87 -4.33 -10.02
N ASP A 375 4.48 -4.99 -10.99
CA ASP A 375 5.84 -4.65 -11.41
C ASP A 375 5.80 -3.69 -12.60
N LYS A 376 6.10 -2.42 -12.30
CA LYS A 376 5.90 -1.27 -13.20
C LYS A 376 7.06 -1.06 -14.18
N GLY A 377 7.51 -2.13 -14.82
CA GLY A 377 8.47 -2.06 -15.93
C GLY A 377 7.93 -1.29 -17.13
N LEU A 378 8.74 -1.15 -18.17
CA LEU A 378 8.27 -0.55 -19.42
C LEU A 378 7.30 -1.49 -20.11
N HIS A 379 6.17 -0.98 -20.55
CA HIS A 379 5.27 -1.73 -21.43
C HIS A 379 6.02 -2.12 -22.73
N PRO A 380 5.75 -3.28 -23.37
CA PRO A 380 6.43 -3.70 -24.60
C PRO A 380 6.64 -2.59 -25.65
N ASN A 381 5.59 -1.81 -25.96
CA ASN A 381 5.68 -0.66 -26.87
C ASN A 381 6.66 0.44 -26.42
N GLN A 382 6.74 0.72 -25.12
CA GLN A 382 7.70 1.66 -24.55
C GLN A 382 9.12 1.10 -24.61
N PHE A 383 9.27 -0.21 -24.42
CA PHE A 383 10.55 -0.88 -24.55
C PHE A 383 11.09 -0.86 -26.00
N ILE A 384 10.25 -1.11 -27.00
CA ILE A 384 10.61 -0.94 -28.42
C ILE A 384 11.07 0.49 -28.70
N ALA A 385 10.32 1.48 -28.20
CA ALA A 385 10.67 2.88 -28.37
C ALA A 385 12.02 3.21 -27.71
N LEU A 386 12.31 2.66 -26.54
CA LEU A 386 13.62 2.76 -25.89
C LEU A 386 14.73 2.16 -26.76
N LEU A 387 14.54 0.95 -27.28
CA LEU A 387 15.54 0.30 -28.12
C LEU A 387 15.79 1.09 -29.41
N SER A 388 14.75 1.64 -30.01
CA SER A 388 14.79 2.42 -31.27
C SER A 388 15.28 3.85 -31.10
N LYS A 389 15.30 4.38 -29.86
CA LYS A 389 15.78 5.73 -29.54
C LYS A 389 17.25 5.93 -29.93
N TYR A 390 18.04 4.88 -29.88
CA TYR A 390 19.48 4.91 -30.13
C TYR A 390 19.82 4.33 -31.49
N LYS A 391 20.84 4.90 -32.15
CA LYS A 391 21.30 4.41 -33.45
C LYS A 391 21.72 2.95 -33.39
N ARG A 392 22.34 2.55 -32.28
CA ARG A 392 22.63 1.16 -31.91
C ARG A 392 22.90 1.05 -30.42
N TRP A 393 22.79 -0.17 -29.91
CA TRP A 393 23.35 -0.58 -28.62
C TRP A 393 24.56 -1.45 -28.90
N SER A 394 25.66 -1.21 -28.20
CA SER A 394 26.91 -1.91 -28.44
C SER A 394 27.46 -2.47 -27.14
N GLU A 395 27.96 -3.70 -27.21
CA GLU A 395 28.87 -4.25 -26.21
C GLU A 395 30.06 -3.31 -26.05
N VAL A 396 30.46 -3.10 -24.80
CA VAL A 396 31.70 -2.42 -24.48
C VAL A 396 32.40 -3.29 -23.45
N ASP A 397 33.56 -3.83 -23.81
CA ASP A 397 34.36 -4.61 -22.89
C ASP A 397 35.07 -3.72 -21.84
N GLU A 398 35.88 -4.33 -20.97
CA GLU A 398 36.62 -3.62 -19.93
C GLU A 398 37.69 -2.64 -20.45
N TYR A 399 38.09 -2.78 -21.73
CA TYR A 399 39.09 -1.95 -22.41
C TYR A 399 38.45 -0.86 -23.29
N GLY A 400 37.13 -0.91 -23.48
CA GLY A 400 36.39 0.05 -24.31
C GLY A 400 36.20 -0.40 -25.75
N ASP A 401 36.59 -1.63 -26.09
CA ASP A 401 36.42 -2.18 -27.44
C ASP A 401 34.98 -2.63 -27.66
N GLU A 402 34.48 -2.42 -28.89
CA GLU A 402 33.11 -2.73 -29.26
C GLU A 402 33.03 -4.11 -29.93
N GLY A 403 32.21 -5.00 -29.36
CA GLY A 403 31.99 -6.36 -29.86
C GLY A 403 30.65 -6.51 -30.56
N TYR A 404 29.68 -7.11 -29.88
CA TYR A 404 28.32 -7.26 -30.41
C TYR A 404 27.56 -5.92 -30.49
N PHE A 405 26.60 -5.85 -31.41
CA PHE A 405 25.63 -4.76 -31.45
C PHE A 405 24.22 -5.27 -31.70
N ILE A 406 23.24 -4.48 -31.23
CA ILE A 406 21.86 -4.57 -31.67
C ILE A 406 21.35 -3.21 -32.15
N ARG A 407 20.40 -3.23 -33.07
CA ARG A 407 19.69 -2.05 -33.55
C ARG A 407 18.22 -2.39 -33.74
N VAL A 408 17.34 -1.54 -33.22
CA VAL A 408 15.92 -1.59 -33.52
C VAL A 408 15.55 -0.34 -34.31
N PHE A 409 14.82 -0.50 -35.41
CA PHE A 409 14.46 0.59 -36.31
C PHE A 409 13.17 0.28 -37.04
N ASP A 410 12.58 1.28 -37.69
CA ASP A 410 11.32 1.15 -38.44
C ASP A 410 10.19 0.47 -37.63
N ASN A 411 10.20 0.67 -36.30
CA ASN A 411 9.31 0.10 -35.27
C ASN A 411 9.44 -1.40 -35.00
N ASP A 412 9.71 -2.24 -36.00
CA ASP A 412 9.73 -3.70 -35.84
C ASP A 412 10.99 -4.38 -36.39
N LYS A 413 11.91 -3.65 -37.03
CA LYS A 413 13.15 -4.26 -37.54
C LYS A 413 14.15 -4.42 -36.41
N PHE A 414 14.63 -5.65 -36.23
CA PHE A 414 15.68 -5.99 -35.29
C PHE A 414 16.92 -6.45 -36.06
N GLN A 415 18.07 -5.86 -35.76
CA GLN A 415 19.36 -6.27 -36.33
C GLN A 415 20.33 -6.60 -35.21
N LYS A 416 20.98 -7.77 -35.27
CA LYS A 416 22.12 -8.14 -34.41
C LYS A 416 23.37 -8.35 -35.25
N GLY A 417 24.54 -8.18 -34.66
CA GLY A 417 25.79 -8.43 -35.37
C GLY A 417 27.04 -8.26 -34.53
N ILE A 418 28.20 -8.44 -35.17
CA ILE A 418 29.53 -8.26 -34.58
C ILE A 418 30.23 -7.15 -35.34
N ILE A 419 30.65 -6.10 -34.62
CA ILE A 419 31.22 -4.89 -35.24
C ILE A 419 32.52 -5.19 -35.99
N ALA A 420 33.37 -6.06 -35.44
CA ALA A 420 34.68 -6.36 -36.02
C ALA A 420 34.64 -7.16 -37.33
N SER A 421 33.50 -7.79 -37.68
CA SER A 421 33.40 -8.70 -38.82
C SER A 421 32.46 -8.24 -39.93
N ASP A 422 31.95 -7.00 -39.88
CA ASP A 422 30.88 -6.49 -40.77
C ASP A 422 29.65 -7.42 -40.87
N TYR A 423 29.49 -8.33 -39.90
CA TYR A 423 28.39 -9.28 -39.86
C TYR A 423 27.19 -8.63 -39.19
N GLY A 424 26.05 -8.62 -39.88
CA GLY A 424 24.79 -8.12 -39.35
C GLY A 424 23.62 -8.91 -39.93
N HIS A 425 22.81 -9.48 -39.06
CA HIS A 425 21.65 -10.27 -39.42
C HIS A 425 20.38 -9.52 -39.00
N SER A 426 19.41 -9.40 -39.91
CA SER A 426 18.22 -8.56 -39.72
C SER A 426 16.94 -9.38 -39.82
N GLY A 427 16.05 -9.18 -38.87
CA GLY A 427 14.74 -9.83 -38.79
C GLY A 427 13.66 -8.84 -38.36
N ASN A 428 12.46 -9.38 -38.16
CA ASN A 428 11.29 -8.65 -37.68
C ASN A 428 10.96 -9.11 -36.26
N ILE A 429 10.69 -8.17 -35.36
CA ILE A 429 10.18 -8.45 -34.03
C ILE A 429 8.74 -8.97 -34.19
N GLU A 430 8.52 -10.24 -33.85
CA GLU A 430 7.17 -10.83 -33.87
C GLU A 430 6.39 -10.43 -32.62
N TYR A 431 7.03 -10.53 -31.45
CA TYR A 431 6.45 -10.04 -30.19
C TYR A 431 7.52 -9.70 -29.16
N ILE A 432 7.10 -8.90 -28.17
CA ILE A 432 7.85 -8.63 -26.96
C ILE A 432 6.97 -8.92 -25.76
N GLU A 433 7.51 -9.70 -24.83
CA GLU A 433 6.86 -10.02 -23.57
C GLU A 433 7.65 -9.43 -22.40
N TYR A 434 6.93 -8.77 -21.49
CA TYR A 434 7.50 -8.36 -20.21
C TYR A 434 7.47 -9.52 -19.21
N MET A 435 8.65 -9.85 -18.65
CA MET A 435 8.86 -10.99 -17.77
C MET A 435 9.05 -10.59 -16.30
N GLY A 436 8.94 -9.30 -15.99
CA GLY A 436 9.14 -8.77 -14.64
C GLY A 436 10.60 -8.38 -14.33
N TYR A 437 10.81 -7.53 -13.33
CA TYR A 437 12.11 -7.01 -12.91
C TYR A 437 12.97 -6.41 -14.04
N ASN A 438 12.33 -5.68 -14.95
CA ASN A 438 12.95 -5.12 -16.17
C ASN A 438 13.55 -6.19 -17.10
N ASN A 439 13.04 -7.42 -17.07
CA ASN A 439 13.39 -8.47 -18.01
C ASN A 439 12.33 -8.57 -19.12
N TYR A 440 12.80 -8.78 -20.35
CA TYR A 440 11.99 -8.84 -21.55
C TYR A 440 12.40 -10.06 -22.36
N ASN A 441 11.43 -10.74 -22.94
CA ASN A 441 11.67 -11.72 -23.99
C ASN A 441 11.25 -11.12 -25.33
N ILE A 442 12.12 -11.18 -26.33
CA ILE A 442 11.82 -10.74 -27.70
C ILE A 442 11.94 -11.94 -28.63
N LEU A 443 10.88 -12.25 -29.38
CA LEU A 443 10.95 -13.19 -30.50
C LEU A 443 11.18 -12.40 -31.80
N VAL A 444 12.20 -12.80 -32.55
CA VAL A 444 12.55 -12.20 -33.83
C VAL A 444 12.50 -13.27 -34.93
N ASP A 445 11.72 -13.01 -35.97
CA ASP A 445 11.71 -13.80 -37.21
C ASP A 445 12.77 -13.28 -38.19
N TYR A 446 13.70 -14.14 -38.55
CA TYR A 446 14.71 -13.87 -39.55
C TYR A 446 14.27 -14.49 -40.87
N PRO A 447 13.81 -13.69 -41.85
CA PRO A 447 13.39 -14.22 -43.13
C PRO A 447 14.60 -14.82 -43.86
N GLY A 448 14.38 -15.95 -44.52
CA GLY A 448 15.40 -16.58 -45.35
C GLY A 448 15.92 -15.61 -46.42
N SER A 449 17.23 -15.59 -46.62
CA SER A 449 17.90 -14.68 -47.55
C SER A 449 18.33 -15.43 -48.81
N ASP A 450 17.83 -15.00 -49.97
CA ASP A 450 18.34 -15.43 -51.30
C ASP A 450 19.73 -14.80 -51.63
N ILE A 451 20.29 -13.97 -50.74
CA ILE A 451 21.40 -13.04 -51.03
C ILE A 451 22.66 -13.37 -50.23
N GLU A 452 22.57 -14.19 -49.17
CA GLU A 452 23.74 -14.64 -48.41
C GLU A 452 24.38 -15.90 -49.03
N PRO A 453 25.73 -16.04 -48.97
CA PRO A 453 26.45 -17.17 -49.57
C PRO A 453 26.13 -18.53 -48.94
N PHE A 454 25.33 -18.55 -47.88
CA PHE A 454 24.78 -19.73 -47.23
C PHE A 454 23.26 -19.54 -47.22
N GLU A 455 22.52 -20.36 -47.96
CA GLU A 455 21.05 -20.37 -47.95
C GLU A 455 20.58 -20.69 -46.52
N TYR A 456 20.25 -19.66 -45.74
CA TYR A 456 19.62 -19.84 -44.45
C TYR A 456 18.11 -19.95 -44.67
N GLU A 457 17.54 -21.08 -44.27
CA GLU A 457 16.09 -21.19 -44.09
C GLU A 457 15.62 -20.14 -43.07
N SER A 458 14.41 -19.64 -43.23
CA SER A 458 13.80 -18.73 -42.25
C SER A 458 13.76 -19.38 -40.88
N TYR A 459 14.15 -18.64 -39.84
CA TYR A 459 14.11 -19.13 -38.46
C TYR A 459 13.74 -18.01 -37.49
N SER A 460 13.14 -18.38 -36.37
CA SER A 460 12.85 -17.45 -35.29
C SER A 460 13.81 -17.68 -34.12
N GLU A 461 14.21 -16.60 -33.45
CA GLU A 461 15.10 -16.66 -32.28
C GLU A 461 14.55 -15.81 -31.14
N SER A 462 14.59 -16.35 -29.93
CA SER A 462 14.11 -15.71 -28.71
C SER A 462 15.28 -15.11 -27.94
N TYR A 463 15.19 -13.85 -27.55
CA TYR A 463 16.21 -13.13 -26.81
C TYR A 463 15.72 -12.67 -25.45
N TRP A 464 16.47 -13.07 -24.43
CA TRP A 464 16.27 -12.56 -23.07
C TRP A 464 17.11 -11.29 -22.85
N ILE A 465 16.45 -10.21 -22.49
CA ILE A 465 17.06 -8.89 -22.30
C ILE A 465 16.66 -8.31 -20.95
N GLN A 466 17.65 -7.94 -20.14
CA GLN A 466 17.44 -7.17 -18.92
C GLN A 466 17.84 -5.72 -19.14
N TYR A 467 16.97 -4.78 -18.75
CA TYR A 467 17.25 -3.35 -18.78
C TYR A 467 17.50 -2.79 -17.39
N ASP A 468 18.64 -2.10 -17.22
CA ASP A 468 18.92 -1.31 -16.02
C ASP A 468 18.64 0.18 -16.32
N PRO A 469 17.50 0.73 -15.86
CA PRO A 469 17.14 2.13 -16.13
C PRO A 469 18.05 3.14 -15.43
N GLN A 470 18.74 2.77 -14.35
CA GLN A 470 19.62 3.69 -13.63
C GLN A 470 20.94 3.88 -14.37
N LYS A 471 21.45 2.81 -14.99
CA LYS A 471 22.70 2.83 -15.75
C LYS A 471 22.49 3.03 -17.25
N GLU A 472 21.25 2.94 -17.71
CA GLU A 472 20.88 2.91 -19.12
C GLU A 472 21.67 1.82 -19.87
N THR A 473 21.71 0.61 -19.30
CA THR A 473 22.43 -0.53 -19.87
C THR A 473 21.49 -1.69 -20.16
N LEU A 474 21.74 -2.42 -21.24
CA LEU A 474 21.09 -3.69 -21.52
C LEU A 474 22.03 -4.84 -21.17
N THR A 475 21.51 -5.89 -20.55
CA THR A 475 22.18 -7.18 -20.47
C THR A 475 21.43 -8.14 -21.38
N PHE A 476 22.15 -8.77 -22.31
CA PHE A 476 21.59 -9.54 -23.40
C PHE A 476 22.28 -10.91 -23.44
N ILE A 477 21.54 -12.00 -23.66
CA ILE A 477 22.14 -13.31 -23.91
C ILE A 477 22.22 -13.55 -25.43
N ILE A 478 23.40 -13.39 -26.03
CA ILE A 478 23.67 -13.66 -27.46
C ILE A 478 24.54 -14.90 -27.57
N ASP A 479 24.12 -15.92 -28.33
CA ASP A 479 24.93 -17.12 -28.59
C ASP A 479 25.47 -17.76 -27.29
N ASN A 480 24.62 -17.84 -26.26
CA ASN A 480 24.95 -18.31 -24.89
C ASN A 480 25.99 -17.47 -24.12
N LYS A 481 26.24 -16.22 -24.53
CA LYS A 481 27.09 -15.26 -23.83
C LYS A 481 26.27 -14.12 -23.25
N VAL A 482 26.53 -13.78 -22.00
CA VAL A 482 25.96 -12.59 -21.35
C VAL A 482 26.75 -11.37 -21.79
N VAL A 483 26.11 -10.48 -22.52
CA VAL A 483 26.68 -9.27 -23.11
C VAL A 483 26.07 -8.05 -22.46
N LYS A 484 26.90 -7.10 -22.01
CA LYS A 484 26.45 -5.82 -21.47
C LYS A 484 26.60 -4.73 -22.50
N MET A 485 25.49 -4.10 -22.88
CA MET A 485 25.43 -3.11 -23.94
C MET A 485 25.11 -1.72 -23.42
N LYS A 486 25.74 -0.73 -24.05
CA LYS A 486 25.50 0.71 -23.82
C LYS A 486 24.93 1.37 -25.07
N PRO A 487 24.11 2.41 -24.90
CA PRO A 487 23.53 3.14 -26.03
C PRO A 487 24.62 3.93 -26.77
N LYS A 488 24.51 3.99 -28.09
CA LYS A 488 25.33 4.85 -28.96
C LYS A 488 24.38 5.81 -29.68
N LYS A 489 24.63 7.11 -29.50
CA LYS A 489 23.85 8.19 -30.11
C LYS A 489 24.10 8.30 -31.60
#